data_AF-A0AA34RCM7-F1
#
_entry.id   AF-A0AA34RCM7-F1
#
_cell.length_a   1.000
_cell.length_b   1.000
_cell.length_c   1.000
_cell.angle_alpha   90.00
_cell.angle_beta   90.00
_cell.angle_gamma   90.00
#
_symmetry.space_group_name_H-M   'P 1'
#
loop_
_entity.id
_entity.type
_entity.pdbx_description
1 polymer ?
#
loop_
_entity_poly.entity_id
_entity_poly.type
_entity_poly.pdbx_seq_one_letter_code
_entity_poly.pdbx_strand_id
1 'polypeptide(L)'
;MYTFLLEEGEDSHERILPSEDFFSGGWELSFPEIQEQLPDLRQEVVFLGSNDRPDALKHKFSLELASSGEQYMAAAGEKVFLCVGSSSSGPVYTFSSSPTDLWLECRPVGKEGRVEIKVRLLGVNKTLVTSPKERETLFLGPSIKNVSSWEIGGIKVDPSFPIKQKMRRVGADKFLLIYGGPEFADKAAKERIDFTTAKEENYSRYLAVGEILLWDGECWQYCGAFSGESASAPLLEVKKIDDKVVVMELWNVGGTAHQSVSLAKTISSPIEITDILRELAFIGMRSWSRPIVMLGEQRMILSPNDWVVRTASGWEKLSSLQQAQDYVSGKLLGPLFVFEKLEKEGQSFVLHGRIFNSSRTLSEVVILPLKQGGEAQLESQEKPTVSRSASEGLGNRGEHR
;
A
#
# COMPACT_ATOMS: atom_id res chain seq x y z
N MET A 1 -73.20 68.33 -51.73
CA MET A 1 -73.50 66.89 -51.70
C MET A 1 -73.05 66.41 -50.32
N TYR A 2 -74.05 66.17 -49.47
CA TYR A 2 -74.06 65.77 -48.06
C TYR A 2 -72.96 66.32 -47.11
N THR A 3 -73.16 67.46 -46.42
CA THR A 3 -73.95 67.72 -45.18
C THR A 3 -73.39 67.04 -43.92
N PHE A 4 -72.80 67.82 -42.98
CA PHE A 4 -73.38 68.32 -41.70
C PHE A 4 -72.98 67.38 -40.53
N LEU A 5 -72.59 67.77 -39.30
CA LEU A 5 -72.58 68.98 -38.45
C LEU A 5 -71.38 68.79 -37.46
N LEU A 6 -70.56 69.78 -37.07
CA LEU A 6 -70.79 70.93 -36.16
C LEU A 6 -71.42 70.56 -34.81
N GLU A 7 -70.65 70.74 -33.74
CA GLU A 7 -70.99 71.55 -32.54
C GLU A 7 -69.73 71.57 -31.64
N GLU A 8 -69.02 72.71 -31.57
CA GLU A 8 -69.17 73.79 -30.57
C GLU A 8 -68.19 73.57 -29.39
N GLY A 9 -67.35 74.51 -28.96
CA GLY A 9 -67.20 75.91 -29.33
C GLY A 9 -65.82 76.46 -28.89
N GLU A 10 -65.43 77.55 -29.56
CA GLU A 10 -65.15 78.88 -28.95
C GLU A 10 -64.75 78.91 -27.46
N ASP A 11 -63.78 79.70 -26.99
CA ASP A 11 -63.13 80.85 -27.58
C ASP A 11 -61.94 81.28 -26.70
N SER A 12 -61.16 82.20 -27.26
CA SER A 12 -60.44 83.27 -26.56
C SER A 12 -59.28 82.95 -25.60
N HIS A 13 -58.08 83.29 -26.09
CA HIS A 13 -57.12 84.18 -25.45
C HIS A 13 -57.28 84.47 -23.94
N GLU A 14 -56.25 84.13 -23.15
CA GLU A 14 -55.57 85.12 -22.30
C GLU A 14 -54.24 84.54 -21.76
N ARG A 15 -53.18 85.34 -21.84
CA ARG A 15 -51.89 85.04 -21.22
C ARG A 15 -52.05 85.10 -19.71
N ILE A 16 -51.86 83.97 -19.03
CA ILE A 16 -51.77 83.91 -17.58
C ILE A 16 -50.45 83.22 -17.24
N LEU A 17 -49.56 83.95 -16.57
CA LEU A 17 -48.45 83.37 -15.83
C LEU A 17 -49.01 82.60 -14.63
N PRO A 18 -48.65 81.33 -14.40
CA PRO A 18 -48.80 80.73 -13.09
C PRO A 18 -47.46 80.71 -12.37
N SER A 19 -47.39 81.58 -11.36
CA SER A 19 -47.03 81.26 -9.98
C SER A 19 -46.15 80.04 -9.72
N GLU A 20 -45.08 80.31 -8.97
CA GLU A 20 -44.28 79.37 -8.19
C GLU A 20 -45.11 78.23 -7.59
N ASP A 21 -44.85 77.00 -8.05
CA ASP A 21 -45.27 75.80 -7.35
C ASP A 21 -44.20 75.37 -6.34
N PHE A 22 -44.63 75.52 -5.10
CA PHE A 22 -44.05 75.30 -3.80
C PHE A 22 -43.64 73.84 -3.53
N PHE A 23 -42.76 73.22 -4.31
CA PHE A 23 -42.18 71.90 -3.94
C PHE A 23 -40.70 71.76 -4.34
N SER A 24 -39.86 72.72 -3.98
CA SER A 24 -38.42 72.50 -3.86
C SER A 24 -38.11 71.75 -2.55
N GLY A 25 -38.24 70.43 -2.56
CA GLY A 25 -38.01 69.63 -1.36
C GLY A 25 -38.16 68.12 -1.55
N GLY A 26 -37.91 67.60 -2.75
CA GLY A 26 -37.77 66.17 -2.96
C GLY A 26 -36.36 65.76 -2.59
N TRP A 27 -36.18 65.14 -1.43
CA TRP A 27 -35.01 64.31 -1.17
C TRP A 27 -35.02 63.20 -2.22
N GLU A 28 -34.22 63.34 -3.27
CA GLU A 28 -33.93 62.24 -4.16
C GLU A 28 -33.15 61.22 -3.34
N LEU A 29 -33.85 60.18 -2.86
CA LEU A 29 -33.22 59.02 -2.26
C LEU A 29 -32.45 58.32 -3.37
N SER A 30 -31.21 58.74 -3.58
CA SER A 30 -30.22 57.98 -4.32
C SER A 30 -29.97 56.72 -3.51
N PHE A 31 -30.74 55.66 -3.78
CA PHE A 31 -30.36 54.32 -3.36
C PHE A 31 -29.06 54.02 -4.09
N PRO A 32 -27.91 53.85 -3.40
CA PRO A 32 -26.78 53.24 -4.06
C PRO A 32 -27.30 51.93 -4.63
N GLU A 33 -27.18 51.72 -5.93
CA GLU A 33 -27.46 50.41 -6.53
C GLU A 33 -26.71 49.39 -5.67
N ILE A 34 -27.46 48.56 -4.94
CA ILE A 34 -26.88 47.46 -4.18
C ILE A 34 -26.38 46.50 -5.25
N GLN A 35 -25.14 46.71 -5.67
CA GLN A 35 -24.49 45.85 -6.65
C GLN A 35 -24.20 44.53 -5.97
N GLU A 36 -24.89 43.49 -6.41
CA GLU A 36 -24.59 42.12 -5.99
C GLU A 36 -23.14 41.81 -6.37
N GLN A 37 -22.38 41.32 -5.38
CA GLN A 37 -20.98 40.99 -5.56
C GLN A 37 -20.74 39.54 -5.17
N LEU A 38 -19.80 38.91 -5.87
CA LEU A 38 -19.28 37.61 -5.48
C LEU A 38 -18.65 37.69 -4.08
N PRO A 39 -18.94 36.74 -3.18
CA PRO A 39 -18.27 36.65 -1.89
C PRO A 39 -16.79 36.33 -2.08
N ASP A 40 -15.94 36.85 -1.19
CA ASP A 40 -14.52 36.52 -1.21
C ASP A 40 -14.26 35.22 -0.45
N LEU A 41 -14.18 34.11 -1.18
CA LEU A 41 -14.00 32.78 -0.61
C LEU A 41 -12.52 32.35 -0.55
N ARG A 42 -11.56 33.23 -0.85
CA ARG A 42 -10.12 32.90 -0.91
C ARG A 42 -9.52 32.39 0.40
N GLN A 43 -10.06 32.86 1.53
CA GLN A 43 -9.65 32.41 2.87
C GLN A 43 -10.65 31.41 3.47
N GLU A 44 -11.77 31.17 2.80
CA GLU A 44 -12.84 30.29 3.28
C GLU A 44 -12.69 28.87 2.72
N VAL A 45 -12.50 28.74 1.41
CA VAL A 45 -12.40 27.42 0.77
C VAL A 45 -10.97 26.92 0.86
N VAL A 46 -10.79 25.79 1.55
CA VAL A 46 -9.51 25.11 1.71
C VAL A 46 -9.54 23.83 0.90
N PHE A 47 -8.56 23.65 0.02
CA PHE A 47 -8.40 22.41 -0.73
C PHE A 47 -7.49 21.45 0.06
N LEU A 48 -8.03 20.27 0.40
CA LEU A 48 -7.32 19.26 1.16
C LEU A 48 -6.54 18.28 0.27
N GLY A 49 -7.01 18.05 -0.95
CA GLY A 49 -6.35 17.17 -1.92
C GLY A 49 -7.32 16.48 -2.87
N SER A 50 -6.77 15.77 -3.84
CA SER A 50 -7.53 14.94 -4.78
C SER A 50 -7.52 13.48 -4.34
N ASN A 51 -8.60 12.75 -4.57
CA ASN A 51 -8.60 11.30 -4.45
C ASN A 51 -8.06 10.69 -5.75
N ASP A 52 -6.78 10.35 -5.72
CA ASP A 52 -6.04 9.72 -6.82
C ASP A 52 -5.74 8.24 -6.57
N ARG A 53 -6.51 7.61 -5.67
CA ARG A 53 -6.33 6.19 -5.40
C ARG A 53 -6.54 5.34 -6.65
N PRO A 54 -5.76 4.26 -6.83
CA PRO A 54 -5.87 3.39 -7.99
C PRO A 54 -7.21 2.65 -8.08
N ASP A 55 -7.93 2.48 -6.97
CA ASP A 55 -9.24 1.85 -6.89
C ASP A 55 -10.41 2.84 -6.95
N ALA A 56 -10.14 4.15 -7.04
CA ALA A 56 -11.18 5.17 -7.11
C ALA A 56 -11.83 5.22 -8.50
N LEU A 57 -13.16 5.09 -8.55
CA LEU A 57 -13.93 5.12 -9.81
C LEU A 57 -13.97 6.51 -10.49
N LYS A 58 -13.71 7.59 -9.74
CA LYS A 58 -13.77 8.98 -10.23
C LYS A 58 -12.80 9.86 -9.45
N HIS A 59 -12.15 10.78 -10.15
CA HIS A 59 -11.33 11.82 -9.54
C HIS A 59 -12.23 12.78 -8.73
N LYS A 60 -12.03 12.80 -7.42
CA LYS A 60 -12.79 13.63 -6.47
C LYS A 60 -11.85 14.61 -5.78
N PHE A 61 -12.37 15.75 -5.37
CA PHE A 61 -11.66 16.82 -4.69
C PHE A 61 -12.20 16.97 -3.28
N SER A 62 -11.33 16.91 -2.28
CA SER A 62 -11.70 17.14 -0.89
C SER A 62 -11.54 18.63 -0.57
N LEU A 63 -12.66 19.24 -0.18
CA LEU A 63 -12.76 20.64 0.21
C LEU A 63 -13.10 20.72 1.70
N GLU A 64 -12.62 21.76 2.35
CA GLU A 64 -12.98 22.15 3.71
C GLU A 64 -13.37 23.63 3.74
N LEU A 65 -14.37 23.99 4.53
CA LEU A 65 -14.77 25.38 4.78
C LEU A 65 -14.13 25.85 6.08
N ALA A 66 -13.30 26.90 6.02
CA ALA A 66 -12.53 27.38 7.16
C ALA A 66 -13.41 27.88 8.31
N SER A 67 -14.60 28.43 8.02
CA SER A 67 -15.50 28.99 9.04
C SER A 67 -16.26 27.93 9.83
N SER A 68 -16.68 26.83 9.19
CA SER A 68 -17.46 25.75 9.82
C SER A 68 -16.65 24.50 10.14
N GLY A 69 -15.50 24.32 9.48
CA GLY A 69 -14.72 23.08 9.49
C GLY A 69 -15.39 21.92 8.75
N GLU A 70 -16.51 22.15 8.04
CA GLU A 70 -17.18 21.11 7.28
C GLU A 70 -16.31 20.67 6.10
N GLN A 71 -16.34 19.37 5.80
CA GLN A 71 -15.63 18.76 4.68
C GLN A 71 -16.59 18.20 3.65
N TYR A 72 -16.23 18.32 2.36
CA TYR A 72 -17.03 17.81 1.25
C TYR A 72 -16.14 17.19 0.17
N MET A 73 -16.61 16.11 -0.44
CA MET A 73 -15.92 15.42 -1.53
C MET A 73 -16.63 15.69 -2.85
N ALA A 74 -16.12 16.65 -3.63
CA ALA A 74 -16.71 17.09 -4.89
C ALA A 74 -16.17 16.28 -6.08
N ALA A 75 -17.05 15.89 -7.01
CA ALA A 75 -16.62 15.40 -8.32
C ALA A 75 -16.24 16.55 -9.25
N ALA A 76 -15.45 16.26 -10.29
CA ALA A 76 -15.14 17.24 -11.33
C ALA A 76 -16.40 17.78 -12.00
N GLY A 77 -16.56 19.11 -12.00
CA GLY A 77 -17.71 19.80 -12.58
C GLY A 77 -19.02 19.70 -11.79
N GLU A 78 -19.02 19.06 -10.61
CA GLU A 78 -20.18 19.04 -9.72
C GLU A 78 -20.47 20.43 -9.15
N LYS A 79 -21.76 20.76 -8.99
CA LYS A 79 -22.21 21.97 -8.30
C LYS A 79 -22.31 21.71 -6.80
N VAL A 80 -21.36 22.25 -6.06
CA VAL A 80 -21.30 22.13 -4.59
C VAL A 80 -21.96 23.37 -3.99
N PHE A 81 -23.18 23.23 -3.49
CA PHE A 81 -23.98 24.34 -2.98
C PHE A 81 -23.53 24.77 -1.58
N LEU A 82 -23.55 26.08 -1.33
CA LEU A 82 -23.17 26.69 -0.05
C LEU A 82 -24.36 27.46 0.56
N CYS A 83 -24.49 27.36 1.87
CA CYS A 83 -25.35 28.20 2.69
C CYS A 83 -24.51 29.22 3.45
N VAL A 84 -25.06 30.43 3.63
CA VAL A 84 -24.41 31.50 4.41
C VAL A 84 -25.25 31.78 5.64
N GLY A 85 -24.68 31.50 6.81
CA GLY A 85 -25.19 31.91 8.11
C GLY A 85 -24.44 33.12 8.64
N SER A 86 -24.98 33.73 9.70
CA SER A 86 -24.35 34.85 10.41
C SER A 86 -23.93 34.42 11.81
N SER A 87 -22.69 34.71 12.20
CA SER A 87 -22.18 34.54 13.56
C SER A 87 -21.62 35.86 14.10
N SER A 88 -21.32 35.90 15.40
CA SER A 88 -20.69 37.07 16.05
C SER A 88 -19.29 37.40 15.49
N SER A 89 -18.62 36.45 14.84
CA SER A 89 -17.30 36.61 14.24
C SER A 89 -17.31 36.82 12.72
N GLY A 90 -18.48 36.87 12.09
CA GLY A 90 -18.63 37.04 10.64
C GLY A 90 -19.53 35.99 9.96
N PRO A 91 -19.56 35.96 8.62
CA PRO A 91 -20.33 34.97 7.87
C PRO A 91 -19.76 33.56 8.10
N VAL A 92 -20.63 32.58 8.28
CA VAL A 92 -20.28 31.16 8.39
C VAL A 92 -20.85 30.43 7.19
N TYR A 93 -19.99 29.69 6.50
CA TYR A 93 -20.36 28.93 5.32
C TYR A 93 -20.49 27.46 5.67
N THR A 94 -21.56 26.82 5.17
CA THR A 94 -21.78 25.37 5.30
C THR A 94 -22.15 24.78 3.95
N PHE A 95 -21.87 23.49 3.76
CA PHE A 95 -22.28 22.77 2.56
C PHE A 95 -23.78 22.44 2.62
N SER A 96 -24.46 22.59 1.49
CA SER A 96 -25.89 22.30 1.36
C SER A 96 -26.13 21.10 0.45
N SER A 97 -26.99 20.19 0.90
CA SER A 97 -27.52 19.10 0.06
C SER A 97 -28.62 19.56 -0.90
N SER A 98 -29.22 20.73 -0.64
CA SER A 98 -30.25 21.34 -1.49
C SER A 98 -29.66 22.46 -2.35
N PRO A 99 -30.13 22.67 -3.58
CA PRO A 99 -29.67 23.76 -4.43
C PRO A 99 -29.82 25.13 -3.77
N THR A 100 -28.73 25.91 -3.76
CA THR A 100 -28.70 27.31 -3.32
C THR A 100 -28.21 28.21 -4.46
N ASP A 101 -28.34 29.51 -4.27
CA ASP A 101 -27.89 30.49 -5.26
C ASP A 101 -26.35 30.63 -5.30
N LEU A 102 -25.60 30.17 -4.29
CA LEU A 102 -24.14 30.18 -4.23
C LEU A 102 -23.59 28.76 -4.34
N TRP A 103 -22.72 28.48 -5.31
CA TRP A 103 -22.07 27.18 -5.44
C TRP A 103 -20.64 27.26 -5.95
N LEU A 104 -19.92 26.15 -5.77
CA LEU A 104 -18.57 25.92 -6.26
C LEU A 104 -18.57 24.86 -7.35
N GLU A 105 -17.69 25.00 -8.34
CA GLU A 105 -17.41 23.97 -9.35
C GLU A 105 -15.91 23.67 -9.40
N CYS A 106 -15.51 22.42 -9.18
CA CYS A 106 -14.11 22.01 -9.15
C CYS A 106 -13.64 21.46 -10.49
N ARG A 107 -12.43 21.84 -10.92
CA ARG A 107 -11.76 21.31 -12.11
C ARG A 107 -10.29 21.00 -11.82
N PRO A 108 -9.75 19.89 -12.33
CA PRO A 108 -8.34 19.57 -12.16
C PRO A 108 -7.47 20.55 -12.97
N VAL A 109 -6.34 20.98 -12.39
CA VAL A 109 -5.38 21.87 -13.07
C VAL A 109 -4.03 21.17 -13.21
N GLY A 110 -3.74 20.70 -14.42
CA GLY A 110 -2.45 20.07 -14.75
C GLY A 110 -2.16 18.81 -13.93
N LYS A 111 -0.87 18.49 -13.74
CA LYS A 111 -0.39 17.31 -12.99
C LYS A 111 0.08 17.60 -11.57
N GLU A 112 0.04 18.85 -11.12
CA GLU A 112 0.65 19.29 -9.85
C GLU A 112 -0.29 19.21 -8.63
N GLY A 113 -1.37 18.43 -8.70
CA GLY A 113 -2.31 18.30 -7.59
C GLY A 113 -2.95 19.63 -7.20
N ARG A 114 -3.16 20.54 -8.16
CA ARG A 114 -3.87 21.82 -7.95
C ARG A 114 -5.30 21.72 -8.48
N VAL A 115 -6.19 22.51 -7.90
CA VAL A 115 -7.59 22.58 -8.31
C VAL A 115 -7.96 24.02 -8.70
N GLU A 116 -8.73 24.14 -9.78
CA GLU A 116 -9.45 25.35 -10.15
C GLU A 116 -10.85 25.24 -9.54
N ILE A 117 -11.21 26.20 -8.68
CA ILE A 117 -12.55 26.29 -8.11
C ILE A 117 -13.21 27.53 -8.68
N LYS A 118 -14.33 27.34 -9.37
CA LYS A 118 -15.17 28.44 -9.86
C LYS A 118 -16.24 28.74 -8.84
N VAL A 119 -16.28 29.98 -8.38
CA VAL A 119 -17.34 30.51 -7.53
C VAL A 119 -18.45 31.03 -8.43
N ARG A 120 -19.68 30.65 -8.13
CA ARG A 120 -20.86 30.99 -8.91
C ARG A 120 -21.95 31.47 -7.96
N LEU A 121 -22.51 32.64 -8.26
CA LEU A 121 -23.63 33.22 -7.52
C LEU A 121 -24.74 33.56 -8.51
N LEU A 122 -25.95 33.07 -8.25
CA LEU A 122 -27.16 33.45 -8.96
C LEU A 122 -27.77 34.65 -8.24
N GLY A 123 -27.75 35.80 -8.90
CA GLY A 123 -28.32 37.03 -8.36
C GLY A 123 -29.83 36.99 -8.26
N VAL A 124 -30.43 37.99 -7.61
CA VAL A 124 -31.89 38.11 -7.41
C VAL A 124 -32.64 38.09 -8.76
N ASN A 125 -32.04 38.63 -9.82
CA ASN A 125 -32.61 38.63 -11.18
C ASN A 125 -32.38 37.32 -11.95
N LYS A 126 -31.93 36.25 -11.28
CA LYS A 126 -31.59 34.94 -11.89
C LYS A 126 -30.50 35.04 -12.96
N THR A 127 -29.67 36.08 -12.87
CA THR A 127 -28.46 36.26 -13.68
C THR A 127 -27.23 35.90 -12.86
N LEU A 128 -26.21 35.32 -13.50
CA LEU A 128 -24.95 35.02 -12.83
C LEU A 128 -24.20 36.31 -12.49
N VAL A 129 -23.89 36.49 -11.22
CA VAL A 129 -23.04 37.58 -10.73
C VAL A 129 -21.59 37.23 -11.05
N THR A 130 -20.88 38.14 -11.72
CA THR A 130 -19.48 37.95 -12.16
C THR A 130 -18.51 38.98 -11.60
N SER A 131 -19.03 40.01 -10.90
CA SER A 131 -18.23 41.05 -10.29
C SER A 131 -18.03 40.79 -8.80
N PRO A 132 -16.84 41.00 -8.21
CA PRO A 132 -15.56 41.25 -8.88
C PRO A 132 -14.99 39.99 -9.57
N LYS A 133 -14.39 40.15 -10.75
CA LYS A 133 -13.85 39.02 -11.53
C LYS A 133 -12.75 38.25 -10.81
N GLU A 134 -11.99 38.90 -9.92
CA GLU A 134 -10.91 38.26 -9.17
C GLU A 134 -11.42 37.23 -8.15
N ARG A 135 -12.72 37.26 -7.81
CA ARG A 135 -13.36 36.31 -6.89
C ARG A 135 -14.02 35.13 -7.61
N GLU A 136 -14.10 35.18 -8.93
CA GLU A 136 -14.79 34.17 -9.74
C GLU A 136 -14.03 32.84 -9.78
N THR A 137 -12.70 32.87 -9.79
CA THR A 137 -11.86 31.67 -9.94
C THR A 137 -10.76 31.65 -8.90
N LEU A 138 -10.67 30.53 -8.18
CA LEU A 138 -9.66 30.27 -7.16
C LEU A 138 -8.74 29.16 -7.67
N PHE A 139 -7.43 29.38 -7.59
CA PHE A 139 -6.43 28.34 -7.84
C PHE A 139 -5.83 27.91 -6.51
N LEU A 140 -6.21 26.74 -6.04
CA LEU A 140 -5.80 26.23 -4.73
C LEU A 140 -4.82 25.06 -4.89
N GLY A 141 -3.77 25.08 -4.08
CA GLY A 141 -2.91 23.92 -3.82
C GLY A 141 -3.34 23.21 -2.54
N PRO A 142 -2.87 21.97 -2.31
CA PRO A 142 -3.22 21.23 -1.12
C PRO A 142 -2.72 21.96 0.13
N SER A 143 -3.58 22.08 1.13
CA SER A 143 -3.26 22.79 2.36
C SER A 143 -2.19 22.05 3.19
N ILE A 144 -1.04 22.69 3.40
CA ILE A 144 0.06 22.15 4.22
C ILE A 144 -0.29 22.16 5.72
N LYS A 145 -1.27 22.98 6.13
CA LYS A 145 -1.65 23.13 7.55
C LYS A 145 -2.14 21.83 8.18
N ASN A 146 -2.61 20.89 7.35
CA ASN A 146 -3.06 19.56 7.75
C ASN A 146 -2.36 18.48 6.90
N VAL A 147 -1.01 18.45 6.86
CA VAL A 147 -0.34 17.14 6.66
C VAL A 147 -0.63 16.32 7.91
N SER A 148 -1.87 15.84 8.00
CA SER A 148 -2.32 14.98 9.07
C SER A 148 -1.38 13.80 9.05
N SER A 149 -0.61 13.65 10.12
CA SER A 149 0.02 12.38 10.41
C SER A 149 -1.12 11.38 10.52
N TRP A 150 -1.36 10.66 9.43
CA TRP A 150 -2.36 9.63 9.37
C TRP A 150 -1.72 8.31 9.76
N GLU A 151 -2.56 7.39 10.22
CA GLU A 151 -2.11 6.15 10.82
C GLU A 151 -2.81 4.97 10.15
N ILE A 152 -2.10 3.85 10.09
CA ILE A 152 -2.66 2.56 9.69
C ILE A 152 -2.38 1.61 10.85
N GLY A 153 -3.43 1.05 11.45
CA GLY A 153 -3.29 0.15 12.59
C GLY A 153 -2.59 0.78 13.81
N GLY A 154 -2.78 2.09 14.04
CA GLY A 154 -2.12 2.84 15.11
C GLY A 154 -0.65 3.19 14.85
N ILE A 155 -0.14 2.94 13.64
CA ILE A 155 1.22 3.28 13.23
C ILE A 155 1.15 4.48 12.29
N LYS A 156 1.80 5.58 12.69
CA LYS A 156 2.01 6.75 11.82
C LYS A 156 2.67 6.37 10.51
N VAL A 157 2.06 6.81 9.41
CA VAL A 157 2.57 6.61 8.06
C VAL A 157 3.66 7.65 7.76
N ASP A 158 4.88 7.15 7.58
CA ASP A 158 6.07 7.90 7.22
C ASP A 158 7.06 6.93 6.51
N PRO A 159 8.23 7.38 6.01
CA PRO A 159 9.18 6.49 5.32
C PRO A 159 9.66 5.28 6.14
N SER A 160 9.55 5.31 7.46
CA SER A 160 9.90 4.19 8.35
C SER A 160 8.73 3.22 8.63
N PHE A 161 7.54 3.49 8.08
CA PHE A 161 6.35 2.65 8.24
C PHE A 161 6.61 1.15 8.02
N PRO A 162 7.31 0.72 6.95
CA PRO A 162 7.54 -0.71 6.73
C PRO A 162 8.32 -1.38 7.86
N ILE A 163 9.25 -0.66 8.50
CA ILE A 163 10.03 -1.16 9.63
C ILE A 163 9.11 -1.31 10.86
N LYS A 164 8.29 -0.29 11.14
CA LYS A 164 7.34 -0.29 12.27
C LYS A 164 6.29 -1.39 12.12
N GLN A 165 5.83 -1.66 10.90
CA GLN A 165 4.90 -2.74 10.58
C GLN A 165 5.60 -4.09 10.31
N LYS A 166 6.92 -4.19 10.54
CA LYS A 166 7.73 -5.40 10.37
C LYS A 166 7.60 -6.05 8.98
N MET A 167 7.37 -5.26 7.95
CA MET A 167 7.29 -5.72 6.57
C MET A 167 8.67 -6.15 6.07
N ARG A 168 8.75 -7.29 5.39
CA ARG A 168 10.00 -7.81 4.83
C ARG A 168 9.77 -8.31 3.41
N ARG A 169 10.51 -7.76 2.45
CA ARG A 169 10.60 -8.34 1.10
C ARG A 169 11.49 -9.59 1.19
N VAL A 170 10.94 -10.74 0.84
CA VAL A 170 11.70 -11.99 0.81
C VAL A 170 12.23 -12.28 -0.58
N GLY A 171 11.37 -12.19 -1.60
CA GLY A 171 11.72 -12.58 -2.97
C GLY A 171 10.73 -13.57 -3.57
N ALA A 172 11.04 -14.03 -4.77
CA ALA A 172 10.33 -15.14 -5.40
C ALA A 172 10.48 -16.44 -4.58
N ASP A 173 9.40 -17.19 -4.47
CA ASP A 173 9.37 -18.46 -3.73
C ASP A 173 9.74 -19.63 -4.65
N LYS A 174 11.01 -20.07 -4.57
CA LYS A 174 11.54 -21.16 -5.40
C LYS A 174 10.86 -22.49 -5.09
N PHE A 175 10.36 -22.68 -3.87
CA PHE A 175 9.65 -23.89 -3.52
C PHE A 175 8.32 -23.96 -4.28
N LEU A 176 7.52 -22.88 -4.25
CA LEU A 176 6.27 -22.84 -5.01
C LEU A 176 6.50 -22.93 -6.52
N LEU A 177 7.59 -22.35 -7.03
CA LEU A 177 7.94 -22.45 -8.45
C LEU A 177 8.22 -23.89 -8.91
N ILE A 178 8.86 -24.71 -8.07
CA ILE A 178 9.28 -26.06 -8.43
C ILE A 178 8.23 -27.11 -8.03
N TYR A 179 7.64 -26.97 -6.84
CA TYR A 179 6.79 -27.97 -6.20
C TYR A 179 5.37 -27.49 -5.90
N GLY A 180 5.06 -26.22 -6.14
CA GLY A 180 3.73 -25.67 -5.82
C GLY A 180 2.63 -26.27 -6.69
N GLY A 181 2.90 -26.55 -7.97
CA GLY A 181 1.87 -27.02 -8.90
C GLY A 181 1.01 -25.88 -9.48
N PRO A 182 0.08 -26.21 -10.39
CA PRO A 182 -0.69 -25.22 -11.15
C PRO A 182 -1.51 -24.26 -10.29
N GLU A 183 -2.02 -24.73 -9.16
CA GLU A 183 -2.85 -23.94 -8.25
C GLU A 183 -2.07 -22.84 -7.50
N PHE A 184 -0.74 -22.94 -7.45
CA PHE A 184 0.15 -21.91 -6.90
C PHE A 184 0.92 -21.12 -7.97
N ALA A 185 0.68 -21.36 -9.26
CA ALA A 185 1.43 -20.73 -10.35
C ALA A 185 1.38 -19.19 -10.30
N ASP A 186 0.21 -18.62 -9.99
CA ASP A 186 0.05 -17.16 -9.82
C ASP A 186 0.92 -16.61 -8.69
N LYS A 187 0.95 -17.29 -7.53
CA LYS A 187 1.78 -16.88 -6.38
C LYS A 187 3.27 -17.06 -6.66
N ALA A 188 3.65 -18.15 -7.34
CA ALA A 188 5.03 -18.46 -7.65
C ALA A 188 5.68 -17.43 -8.61
N ALA A 189 4.88 -16.76 -9.45
CA ALA A 189 5.33 -15.72 -10.36
C ALA A 189 5.49 -14.33 -9.71
N LYS A 190 5.11 -14.18 -8.43
CA LYS A 190 5.04 -12.89 -7.72
C LYS A 190 6.13 -12.77 -6.66
N GLU A 191 6.38 -11.54 -6.21
CA GLU A 191 7.30 -11.26 -5.10
C GLU A 191 6.61 -11.52 -3.76
N ARG A 192 7.24 -12.31 -2.89
CA ARG A 192 6.73 -12.56 -1.53
C ARG A 192 7.14 -11.43 -0.59
N ILE A 193 6.16 -10.83 0.06
CA ILE A 193 6.31 -9.89 1.16
C ILE A 193 5.71 -10.52 2.42
N ASP A 194 6.53 -10.61 3.46
CA ASP A 194 6.13 -11.10 4.76
C ASP A 194 5.76 -9.90 5.66
N PHE A 195 4.73 -10.10 6.47
CA PHE A 195 4.16 -9.15 7.41
C PHE A 195 4.02 -9.82 8.79
N THR A 196 3.87 -9.01 9.82
CA THR A 196 3.61 -9.48 11.18
C THR A 196 2.39 -8.75 11.73
N THR A 197 1.42 -9.49 12.28
CA THR A 197 0.24 -8.91 12.93
C THR A 197 0.60 -8.29 14.27
N ALA A 198 -0.31 -7.54 14.87
CA ALA A 198 -0.15 -7.03 16.24
C ALA A 198 0.02 -8.13 17.29
N LYS A 199 -0.42 -9.37 17.00
CA LYS A 199 -0.26 -10.55 17.85
C LYS A 199 1.05 -11.31 17.58
N GLU A 200 1.98 -10.73 16.82
CA GLU A 200 3.26 -11.35 16.43
C GLU A 200 3.11 -12.60 15.54
N GLU A 201 1.97 -12.75 14.85
CA GLU A 201 1.78 -13.82 13.87
C GLU A 201 2.29 -13.39 12.50
N ASN A 202 3.11 -14.24 11.87
CA ASN A 202 3.62 -13.96 10.53
C ASN A 202 2.63 -14.40 9.46
N TYR A 203 2.49 -13.59 8.42
CA TYR A 203 1.75 -13.95 7.21
C TYR A 203 2.41 -13.37 5.97
N SER A 204 2.16 -13.96 4.80
CA SER A 204 2.74 -13.52 3.54
C SER A 204 1.69 -13.07 2.54
N ARG A 205 2.06 -12.12 1.68
CA ARG A 205 1.36 -11.76 0.45
C ARG A 205 2.32 -11.87 -0.73
N TYR A 206 1.78 -12.21 -1.88
CA TYR A 206 2.51 -12.43 -3.13
C TYR A 206 2.03 -11.37 -4.11
N LEU A 207 2.89 -10.40 -4.41
CA LEU A 207 2.51 -9.19 -5.14
C LEU A 207 3.28 -9.03 -6.44
N ALA A 208 2.59 -8.53 -7.45
CA ALA A 208 3.14 -8.04 -8.71
C ALA A 208 2.97 -6.51 -8.78
N VAL A 209 3.59 -5.87 -9.77
CA VAL A 209 3.35 -4.46 -10.07
C VAL A 209 1.85 -4.24 -10.38
N GLY A 210 1.27 -3.21 -9.76
CA GLY A 210 -0.15 -2.87 -9.88
C GLY A 210 -1.07 -3.63 -8.91
N GLU A 211 -0.57 -4.60 -8.16
CA GLU A 211 -1.37 -5.28 -7.13
C GLU A 211 -1.70 -4.33 -5.98
N ILE A 212 -2.91 -4.49 -5.44
CA ILE A 212 -3.49 -3.65 -4.41
C ILE A 212 -3.84 -4.51 -3.20
N LEU A 213 -3.47 -4.01 -2.02
CA LEU A 213 -3.89 -4.54 -0.73
C LEU A 213 -4.67 -3.49 0.05
N LEU A 214 -5.66 -3.95 0.81
CA LEU A 214 -6.49 -3.13 1.70
C LEU A 214 -6.26 -3.54 3.14
N TRP A 215 -6.19 -2.57 4.05
CA TRP A 215 -6.02 -2.84 5.48
C TRP A 215 -7.36 -3.13 6.14
N ASP A 216 -7.54 -4.33 6.70
CA ASP A 216 -8.79 -4.75 7.37
C ASP A 216 -8.87 -4.38 8.85
N GLY A 217 -7.82 -3.75 9.39
CA GLY A 217 -7.68 -3.44 10.81
C GLY A 217 -6.54 -4.23 11.48
N GLU A 218 -6.24 -5.44 10.99
CA GLU A 218 -5.22 -6.33 11.54
C GLU A 218 -4.21 -6.80 10.48
N CYS A 219 -4.67 -7.00 9.24
CA CYS A 219 -3.93 -7.57 8.14
C CYS A 219 -4.15 -6.80 6.83
N TRP A 220 -3.17 -6.90 5.94
CA TRP A 220 -3.35 -6.53 4.54
C TRP A 220 -4.06 -7.65 3.79
N GLN A 221 -5.16 -7.34 3.10
CA GLN A 221 -5.96 -8.30 2.32
C GLN A 221 -5.97 -7.92 0.85
N TYR A 222 -6.05 -8.91 -0.04
CA TYR A 222 -6.36 -8.65 -1.43
C TYR A 222 -7.77 -8.08 -1.57
N CYS A 223 -8.00 -7.22 -2.57
CA CYS A 223 -9.32 -6.62 -2.80
C CYS A 223 -10.46 -7.65 -2.87
N GLY A 224 -10.24 -8.82 -3.49
CA GLY A 224 -11.26 -9.87 -3.58
C GLY A 224 -11.55 -10.61 -2.26
N ALA A 225 -10.67 -10.53 -1.27
CA ALA A 225 -10.84 -11.16 0.04
C ALA A 225 -11.21 -10.15 1.13
N PHE A 226 -11.15 -8.85 0.82
CA PHE A 226 -11.46 -7.79 1.76
C PHE A 226 -12.97 -7.70 2.01
N SER A 227 -13.37 -7.68 3.27
CA SER A 227 -14.77 -7.53 3.68
C SER A 227 -15.09 -6.05 3.93
N GLY A 228 -15.67 -5.38 2.94
CA GLY A 228 -16.13 -4.00 3.08
C GLY A 228 -15.97 -3.19 1.79
N GLU A 229 -16.26 -1.90 1.87
CA GLU A 229 -16.00 -0.97 0.77
C GLU A 229 -14.52 -0.60 0.75
N SER A 230 -13.85 -0.71 -0.40
CA SER A 230 -12.41 -0.40 -0.48
C SER A 230 -12.10 1.06 -0.09
N ALA A 231 -13.03 1.97 -0.36
CA ALA A 231 -12.92 3.39 -0.05
C ALA A 231 -12.83 3.70 1.46
N SER A 232 -13.27 2.79 2.33
CA SER A 232 -13.23 2.97 3.79
C SER A 232 -11.96 2.44 4.44
N ALA A 233 -11.06 1.82 3.66
CA ALA A 233 -9.81 1.25 4.15
C ALA A 233 -8.58 1.95 3.57
N PRO A 234 -7.48 2.04 4.34
CA PRO A 234 -6.16 2.33 3.79
C PRO A 234 -5.77 1.34 2.70
N LEU A 235 -5.04 1.81 1.71
CA LEU A 235 -4.66 1.04 0.54
C LEU A 235 -3.13 1.02 0.39
N LEU A 236 -2.60 -0.13 -0.03
CA LEU A 236 -1.21 -0.31 -0.44
C LEU A 236 -1.19 -0.75 -1.90
N GLU A 237 -0.46 -0.04 -2.74
CA GLU A 237 -0.26 -0.40 -4.15
C GLU A 237 1.22 -0.66 -4.43
N VAL A 238 1.52 -1.71 -5.19
CA VAL A 238 2.89 -1.95 -5.66
C VAL A 238 3.14 -1.17 -6.94
N LYS A 239 3.96 -0.11 -6.86
CA LYS A 239 4.30 0.73 -8.02
C LYS A 239 5.43 0.16 -8.86
N LYS A 240 6.43 -0.45 -8.22
CA LYS A 240 7.63 -0.92 -8.90
C LYS A 240 8.27 -2.09 -8.17
N ILE A 241 8.76 -3.06 -8.94
CA ILE A 241 9.58 -4.16 -8.45
C ILE A 241 10.87 -4.15 -9.27
N ASP A 242 11.99 -3.88 -8.61
CA ASP A 242 13.33 -4.02 -9.17
C ASP A 242 14.11 -5.12 -8.41
N ASP A 243 15.30 -5.48 -8.89
CA ASP A 243 16.16 -6.47 -8.24
C ASP A 243 16.54 -6.11 -6.79
N LYS A 244 16.71 -4.81 -6.52
CA LYS A 244 17.16 -4.31 -5.20
C LYS A 244 16.01 -3.93 -4.28
N VAL A 245 14.99 -3.26 -4.83
CA VAL A 245 13.92 -2.65 -4.04
C VAL A 245 12.55 -2.91 -4.65
N VAL A 246 11.55 -3.03 -3.78
CA VAL A 246 10.14 -2.92 -4.15
C VAL A 246 9.65 -1.57 -3.65
N VAL A 247 9.07 -0.78 -4.54
CA VAL A 247 8.47 0.53 -4.22
C VAL A 247 6.97 0.35 -4.15
N MET A 248 6.39 0.77 -3.03
CA MET A 248 4.96 0.72 -2.77
C MET A 248 4.47 2.12 -2.41
N GLU A 249 3.18 2.33 -2.59
CA GLU A 249 2.51 3.55 -2.20
C GLU A 249 1.38 3.22 -1.24
N LEU A 250 1.43 3.87 -0.07
CA LEU A 250 0.39 3.79 0.95
C LEU A 250 -0.55 4.96 0.78
N TRP A 251 -1.85 4.70 0.78
CA TRP A 251 -2.91 5.69 0.60
C TRP A 251 -3.83 5.72 1.81
N ASN A 252 -4.23 6.93 2.22
CA ASN A 252 -5.16 7.11 3.32
C ASN A 252 -6.60 6.75 2.93
N VAL A 253 -7.45 6.67 3.96
CA VAL A 253 -8.89 6.67 3.76
C VAL A 253 -9.27 8.00 3.10
N GLY A 254 -9.98 7.94 1.98
CA GLY A 254 -10.34 9.12 1.18
C GLY A 254 -9.35 9.49 0.06
N GLY A 255 -8.14 8.92 0.05
CA GLY A 255 -7.19 9.04 -1.07
C GLY A 255 -6.53 10.40 -1.26
N THR A 256 -6.68 11.31 -0.30
CA THR A 256 -6.14 12.67 -0.32
C THR A 256 -4.67 12.75 0.06
N ALA A 257 -4.14 11.71 0.72
CA ALA A 257 -2.74 11.63 1.12
C ALA A 257 -2.16 10.27 0.76
N HIS A 258 -0.91 10.28 0.31
CA HIS A 258 -0.15 9.09 0.01
C HIS A 258 1.30 9.20 0.48
N GLN A 259 1.93 8.06 0.74
CA GLN A 259 3.33 7.97 1.13
C GLN A 259 4.00 6.86 0.34
N SER A 260 5.04 7.21 -0.42
CA SER A 260 5.90 6.22 -1.05
C SER A 260 6.82 5.59 -0.02
N VAL A 261 6.88 4.26 0.00
CA VAL A 261 7.76 3.47 0.86
C VAL A 261 8.51 2.45 0.02
N SER A 262 9.70 2.06 0.49
CA SER A 262 10.56 1.11 -0.24
C SER A 262 11.00 -0.03 0.68
N LEU A 263 10.98 -1.25 0.14
CA LEU A 263 11.48 -2.44 0.79
C LEU A 263 12.71 -2.96 0.05
N ALA A 264 13.85 -3.02 0.73
CA ALA A 264 15.02 -3.72 0.23
C ALA A 264 14.80 -5.24 0.32
N LYS A 265 15.36 -5.99 -0.64
CA LYS A 265 15.33 -7.45 -0.60
C LYS A 265 16.13 -7.95 0.61
N THR A 266 15.51 -8.79 1.43
CA THR A 266 16.19 -9.41 2.58
C THR A 266 17.29 -10.33 2.07
N ILE A 267 18.50 -10.18 2.60
CA ILE A 267 19.60 -11.10 2.31
C ILE A 267 19.17 -12.48 2.82
N SER A 268 19.03 -13.41 1.90
CA SER A 268 18.61 -14.76 2.22
C SER A 268 19.76 -15.50 2.88
N SER A 269 19.49 -16.22 3.98
CA SER A 269 20.49 -17.10 4.57
C SER A 269 20.97 -18.13 3.53
N PRO A 270 22.29 -18.37 3.45
CA PRO A 270 22.83 -19.39 2.55
C PRO A 270 22.28 -20.77 2.92
N ILE A 271 22.34 -21.70 1.98
CA ILE A 271 22.03 -23.09 2.27
C ILE A 271 23.32 -23.74 2.82
N GLU A 272 23.31 -24.12 4.08
CA GLU A 272 24.42 -24.84 4.72
C GLU A 272 24.37 -26.33 4.34
N ILE A 273 24.49 -26.63 3.05
CA ILE A 273 24.34 -28.00 2.53
C ILE A 273 25.30 -28.94 3.21
N THR A 274 26.57 -28.55 3.31
CA THR A 274 27.61 -29.40 3.91
C THR A 274 27.21 -29.90 5.30
N ASP A 275 26.56 -29.07 6.11
CA ASP A 275 26.12 -29.46 7.45
C ASP A 275 24.89 -30.36 7.41
N ILE A 276 23.94 -30.07 6.53
CA ILE A 276 22.79 -30.96 6.29
C ILE A 276 23.24 -32.34 5.80
N LEU A 277 24.28 -32.39 4.95
CA LEU A 277 24.87 -33.65 4.47
C LEU A 277 25.57 -34.44 5.56
N ARG A 278 26.24 -33.77 6.50
CA ARG A 278 26.87 -34.42 7.67
C ARG A 278 25.86 -35.03 8.60
N GLU A 279 24.67 -34.44 8.69
CA GLU A 279 23.56 -34.94 9.51
C GLU A 279 22.85 -36.15 8.85
N LEU A 280 23.08 -36.43 7.57
CA LEU A 280 22.44 -37.53 6.86
C LEU A 280 23.30 -38.78 6.87
N ALA A 281 22.82 -39.84 7.52
CA ALA A 281 23.43 -41.16 7.48
C ALA A 281 22.46 -42.22 6.94
N PHE A 282 22.92 -43.04 6.00
CA PHE A 282 22.13 -44.15 5.48
C PHE A 282 22.24 -45.37 6.40
N ILE A 283 21.08 -45.92 6.80
CA ILE A 283 21.02 -47.10 7.68
C ILE A 283 20.74 -48.37 6.87
N GLY A 284 19.86 -48.27 5.87
CA GLY A 284 19.43 -49.44 5.11
C GLY A 284 18.16 -49.17 4.31
N MET A 285 17.50 -50.24 3.87
CA MET A 285 16.33 -50.16 2.99
C MET A 285 15.11 -50.79 3.65
N ARG A 286 13.96 -50.09 3.62
CA ARG A 286 12.67 -50.73 3.92
C ARG A 286 12.11 -51.41 2.67
N SER A 287 12.25 -50.75 1.51
CA SER A 287 11.94 -51.28 0.18
C SER A 287 12.82 -50.57 -0.85
N TRP A 288 12.83 -51.03 -2.11
CA TRP A 288 13.71 -50.51 -3.17
C TRP A 288 13.72 -48.99 -3.34
N SER A 289 12.56 -48.34 -3.17
CA SER A 289 12.40 -46.88 -3.29
C SER A 289 12.31 -46.15 -1.95
N ARG A 290 12.48 -46.86 -0.83
CA ARG A 290 12.25 -46.33 0.52
C ARG A 290 13.45 -46.55 1.44
N PRO A 291 14.44 -45.65 1.42
CA PRO A 291 15.59 -45.74 2.30
C PRO A 291 15.20 -45.42 3.75
N ILE A 292 15.91 -46.06 4.67
CA ILE A 292 15.91 -45.76 6.09
C ILE A 292 17.17 -44.92 6.34
N VAL A 293 16.97 -43.68 6.79
CA VAL A 293 18.06 -42.74 7.06
C VAL A 293 17.98 -42.25 8.50
N MET A 294 19.15 -41.91 9.06
CA MET A 294 19.25 -40.97 10.16
C MET A 294 19.39 -39.58 9.55
N LEU A 295 18.57 -38.63 10.01
CA LEU A 295 18.72 -37.21 9.70
C LEU A 295 18.86 -36.47 11.04
N GLY A 296 20.08 -36.06 11.36
CA GLY A 296 20.48 -35.73 12.72
C GLY A 296 20.33 -36.96 13.63
N GLU A 297 19.57 -36.82 14.71
CA GLU A 297 19.29 -37.90 15.66
C GLU A 297 17.99 -38.66 15.34
N GLN A 298 17.26 -38.27 14.28
CA GLN A 298 15.98 -38.89 13.95
C GLN A 298 16.10 -39.97 12.88
N ARG A 299 15.64 -41.18 13.22
CA ARG A 299 15.49 -42.29 12.27
C ARG A 299 14.17 -42.15 11.52
N MET A 300 14.23 -42.07 10.20
CA MET A 300 13.03 -41.95 9.36
C MET A 300 13.11 -42.79 8.07
N ILE A 301 11.92 -43.12 7.54
CA ILE A 301 11.77 -43.79 6.25
C ILE A 301 11.30 -42.76 5.25
N LEU A 302 12.10 -42.56 4.21
CA LEU A 302 11.77 -41.67 3.10
C LEU A 302 11.05 -42.43 1.99
N SER A 303 10.12 -41.75 1.35
CA SER A 303 9.32 -42.14 0.19
C SER A 303 9.33 -40.95 -0.78
N PRO A 304 9.31 -41.17 -2.10
CA PRO A 304 9.33 -40.08 -3.08
C PRO A 304 8.33 -38.97 -2.76
N ASN A 305 8.78 -37.72 -2.88
CA ASN A 305 8.08 -36.49 -2.55
C ASN A 305 7.84 -36.24 -1.05
N ASP A 306 8.45 -37.00 -0.15
CA ASP A 306 8.43 -36.68 1.27
C ASP A 306 9.13 -35.34 1.55
N TRP A 307 8.50 -34.55 2.41
CA TRP A 307 9.01 -33.26 2.87
C TRP A 307 9.53 -33.41 4.29
N VAL A 308 10.78 -33.01 4.51
CA VAL A 308 11.42 -33.04 5.83
C VAL A 308 11.94 -31.65 6.15
N VAL A 309 11.41 -31.03 7.19
CA VAL A 309 11.78 -29.67 7.60
C VAL A 309 12.65 -29.73 8.85
N ARG A 310 13.66 -28.86 8.92
CA ARG A 310 14.45 -28.68 10.14
C ARG A 310 13.81 -27.60 11.02
N THR A 311 13.26 -28.01 12.15
CA THR A 311 12.68 -27.13 13.19
C THR A 311 13.66 -26.96 14.36
N ALA A 312 13.24 -26.24 15.41
CA ALA A 312 14.02 -26.11 16.63
C ALA A 312 14.20 -27.44 17.40
N SER A 313 13.31 -28.41 17.22
CA SER A 313 13.40 -29.75 17.84
C SER A 313 14.16 -30.77 16.99
N GLY A 314 14.65 -30.37 15.81
CA GLY A 314 15.37 -31.21 14.87
C GLY A 314 14.63 -31.39 13.55
N TRP A 315 14.98 -32.45 12.82
CA TRP A 315 14.34 -32.77 11.55
C TRP A 315 13.00 -33.44 11.76
N GLU A 316 11.96 -32.95 11.11
CA GLU A 316 10.61 -33.52 11.19
C GLU A 316 10.07 -33.78 9.80
N LYS A 317 9.55 -34.99 9.59
CA LYS A 317 8.86 -35.35 8.36
C LYS A 317 7.41 -34.83 8.39
N LEU A 318 7.04 -34.01 7.41
CA LEU A 318 5.68 -33.53 7.23
C LEU A 318 4.82 -34.66 6.67
N SER A 319 3.91 -35.19 7.50
CA SER A 319 3.12 -36.38 7.17
C SER A 319 1.63 -36.11 7.04
N SER A 320 1.16 -34.97 7.56
CA SER A 320 -0.24 -34.53 7.47
C SER A 320 -0.40 -33.37 6.48
N LEU A 321 -1.60 -33.26 5.91
CA LEU A 321 -1.98 -32.14 5.04
C LEU A 321 -1.84 -30.80 5.78
N GLN A 322 -2.21 -30.76 7.07
CA GLN A 322 -2.11 -29.55 7.88
C GLN A 322 -0.67 -29.07 8.01
N GLN A 323 0.27 -29.98 8.30
CA GLN A 323 1.70 -29.64 8.36
C GLN A 323 2.24 -29.09 7.04
N ALA A 324 1.83 -29.68 5.91
CA ALA A 324 2.20 -29.19 4.59
C ALA A 324 1.62 -27.79 4.32
N GLN A 325 0.36 -27.54 4.70
CA GLN A 325 -0.28 -26.23 4.60
C GLN A 325 0.37 -25.20 5.52
N ASP A 326 0.75 -25.58 6.74
CA ASP A 326 1.45 -24.72 7.70
C ASP A 326 2.82 -24.33 7.16
N TYR A 327 3.53 -25.25 6.49
CA TYR A 327 4.77 -24.94 5.80
C TYR A 327 4.53 -23.98 4.63
N VAL A 328 3.61 -24.30 3.71
CA VAL A 328 3.30 -23.47 2.53
C VAL A 328 2.87 -22.05 2.94
N SER A 329 2.04 -21.93 3.96
CA SER A 329 1.55 -20.66 4.51
C SER A 329 2.60 -19.86 5.30
N GLY A 330 3.73 -20.48 5.67
CA GLY A 330 4.81 -19.83 6.41
C GLY A 330 4.63 -19.84 7.93
N LYS A 331 3.62 -20.56 8.46
CA LYS A 331 3.48 -20.82 9.91
C LYS A 331 4.60 -21.72 10.42
N LEU A 332 4.98 -22.72 9.62
CA LEU A 332 6.12 -23.60 9.88
C LEU A 332 7.32 -23.11 9.05
N LEU A 333 8.39 -22.72 9.74
CA LEU A 333 9.60 -22.18 9.13
C LEU A 333 10.80 -23.11 9.39
N GLY A 334 11.66 -23.24 8.38
CA GLY A 334 12.89 -24.01 8.47
C GLY A 334 13.41 -24.43 7.10
N PRO A 335 14.70 -24.79 7.00
CA PRO A 335 15.23 -25.44 5.81
C PRO A 335 14.40 -26.69 5.49
N LEU A 336 14.04 -26.87 4.23
CA LEU A 336 13.26 -28.00 3.77
C LEU A 336 14.09 -28.88 2.87
N PHE A 337 14.11 -30.17 3.17
CA PHE A 337 14.59 -31.21 2.28
C PHE A 337 13.40 -31.93 1.65
N VAL A 338 13.34 -31.94 0.32
CA VAL A 338 12.39 -32.72 -0.47
C VAL A 338 13.14 -33.92 -1.03
N PHE A 339 12.73 -35.13 -0.63
CA PHE A 339 13.29 -36.36 -1.17
C PHE A 339 12.61 -36.68 -2.50
N GLU A 340 13.38 -36.69 -3.59
CA GLU A 340 12.85 -36.91 -4.94
C GLU A 340 12.82 -38.39 -5.28
N LYS A 341 13.98 -39.06 -5.23
CA LYS A 341 14.11 -40.48 -5.55
C LYS A 341 15.37 -41.10 -4.97
N LEU A 342 15.37 -42.43 -4.95
CA LEU A 342 16.57 -43.24 -4.77
C LEU A 342 16.86 -43.95 -6.10
N GLU A 343 18.07 -43.80 -6.60
CA GLU A 343 18.55 -44.44 -7.82
C GLU A 343 19.64 -45.46 -7.47
N LYS A 344 19.73 -46.56 -8.21
CA LYS A 344 20.82 -47.52 -8.06
C LYS A 344 21.85 -47.28 -9.15
N GLU A 345 23.04 -46.88 -8.74
CA GLU A 345 24.20 -46.73 -9.62
C GLU A 345 25.23 -47.82 -9.27
N GLY A 346 25.29 -48.86 -10.12
CA GLY A 346 26.17 -50.01 -9.91
C GLY A 346 25.83 -50.78 -8.62
N GLN A 347 26.76 -50.78 -7.67
CA GLN A 347 26.59 -51.41 -6.35
C GLN A 347 26.13 -50.45 -5.25
N SER A 348 26.11 -49.13 -5.51
CA SER A 348 25.69 -48.11 -4.57
C SER A 348 24.27 -47.59 -4.87
N PHE A 349 23.65 -46.99 -3.86
CA PHE A 349 22.42 -46.21 -4.03
C PHE A 349 22.76 -44.73 -3.99
N VAL A 350 22.12 -43.94 -4.85
CA VAL A 350 22.26 -42.49 -4.88
C VAL A 350 20.92 -41.87 -4.50
N LEU A 351 20.93 -41.07 -3.44
CA LEU A 351 19.79 -40.30 -3.00
C LEU A 351 19.75 -38.97 -3.74
N HIS A 352 18.63 -38.70 -4.39
CA HIS A 352 18.34 -37.44 -5.04
C HIS A 352 17.30 -36.69 -4.23
N GLY A 353 17.56 -35.41 -4.00
CA GLY A 353 16.60 -34.53 -3.39
C GLY A 353 16.97 -33.07 -3.64
N ARG A 354 16.20 -32.19 -3.02
CA ARG A 354 16.41 -30.76 -3.11
C ARG A 354 16.29 -30.13 -1.73
N ILE A 355 17.24 -29.26 -1.40
CA ILE A 355 17.18 -28.45 -0.18
C ILE A 355 16.75 -27.04 -0.55
N PHE A 356 15.86 -26.48 0.27
CA PHE A 356 15.50 -25.07 0.28
C PHE A 356 15.99 -24.44 1.57
N ASN A 357 16.47 -23.20 1.51
CA ASN A 357 16.72 -22.44 2.74
C ASN A 357 15.40 -22.11 3.46
N SER A 358 15.48 -21.64 4.70
CA SER A 358 14.30 -21.34 5.54
C SER A 358 13.33 -20.34 4.92
N SER A 359 13.82 -19.45 4.05
CA SER A 359 13.00 -18.45 3.37
C SER A 359 12.43 -18.92 2.02
N ARG A 360 12.81 -20.11 1.54
CA ARG A 360 12.41 -20.71 0.25
C ARG A 360 12.82 -19.91 -0.98
N THR A 361 13.84 -19.07 -0.84
CA THR A 361 14.36 -18.19 -1.92
C THR A 361 15.53 -18.81 -2.66
N LEU A 362 16.24 -19.73 -2.00
CA LEU A 362 17.35 -20.49 -2.56
C LEU A 362 16.98 -21.96 -2.58
N SER A 363 17.48 -22.67 -3.59
CA SER A 363 17.36 -24.11 -3.67
C SER A 363 18.59 -24.71 -4.31
N GLU A 364 18.96 -25.90 -3.86
CA GLU A 364 20.11 -26.64 -4.35
C GLU A 364 19.78 -28.12 -4.44
N VAL A 365 20.30 -28.75 -5.49
CA VAL A 365 20.09 -30.17 -5.75
C VAL A 365 21.09 -30.96 -4.92
N VAL A 366 20.58 -31.96 -4.22
CA VAL A 366 21.35 -32.86 -3.39
C VAL A 366 21.43 -34.21 -4.11
N ILE A 367 22.66 -34.64 -4.37
CA ILE A 367 22.96 -35.96 -4.94
C ILE A 367 23.93 -36.62 -3.97
N LEU A 368 23.47 -37.64 -3.26
CA LEU A 368 24.24 -38.29 -2.21
C LEU A 368 24.46 -39.76 -2.50
N PRO A 369 25.70 -40.19 -2.79
CA PRO A 369 26.02 -41.60 -2.81
C PRO A 369 25.90 -42.15 -1.38
N LEU A 370 24.95 -43.03 -1.17
CA LEU A 370 24.74 -43.72 0.08
C LEU A 370 25.73 -44.89 0.15
N LYS A 371 26.74 -44.74 1.00
CA LYS A 371 27.60 -45.86 1.37
C LYS A 371 26.79 -46.81 2.26
N GLN A 372 26.72 -48.08 1.88
CA GLN A 372 26.15 -49.09 2.78
C GLN A 372 27.02 -49.15 4.03
N GLY A 373 26.42 -48.90 5.19
CA GLY A 373 27.10 -49.04 6.48
C GLY A 373 27.57 -50.48 6.63
N GLY A 374 28.87 -50.69 6.48
CA GLY A 374 29.50 -52.01 6.49
C GLY A 374 31.02 -51.89 6.52
N GLU A 375 31.52 -51.22 7.55
CA GLU A 375 32.79 -51.44 8.27
C GLU A 375 33.20 -50.11 8.91
N ALA A 376 32.89 -49.97 10.20
CA ALA A 376 33.79 -49.23 11.08
C ALA A 376 35.12 -49.98 11.02
N GLN A 377 36.05 -49.52 10.19
CA GLN A 377 37.42 -49.97 10.25
C GLN A 377 37.91 -49.66 11.66
N LEU A 378 38.14 -50.73 12.42
CA LEU A 378 39.07 -50.72 13.53
C LEU A 378 40.38 -50.11 13.01
N GLU A 379 40.63 -48.85 13.33
CA GLU A 379 41.99 -48.36 13.46
C GLU A 379 42.61 -49.17 14.61
N SER A 380 43.21 -50.29 14.21
CA SER A 380 44.14 -51.02 15.02
C SER A 380 45.24 -50.03 15.37
N GLN A 381 45.50 -49.86 16.66
CA GLN A 381 46.67 -49.16 17.16
C GLN A 381 47.93 -49.82 16.57
N GLU A 382 48.40 -49.33 15.43
CA GLU A 382 49.80 -49.44 15.08
C GLU A 382 50.58 -48.54 16.04
N LYS A 383 51.14 -49.17 17.07
CA LYS A 383 52.20 -48.57 17.89
C LYS A 383 53.26 -47.98 16.98
N PRO A 384 53.56 -46.67 17.07
CA PRO A 384 54.77 -46.13 16.47
C PRO A 384 55.96 -46.70 17.25
N THR A 385 56.81 -47.44 16.54
CA THR A 385 58.10 -47.86 17.03
C THR A 385 58.96 -46.62 17.21
N VAL A 386 59.30 -46.30 18.47
CA VAL A 386 60.18 -45.20 18.83
C VAL A 386 61.58 -45.51 18.32
N SER A 387 62.00 -44.83 17.25
CA SER A 387 63.41 -44.66 16.92
C SER A 387 63.89 -43.33 17.52
N ARG A 388 64.79 -43.44 18.49
CA ARG A 388 65.56 -42.33 19.05
C ARG A 388 66.59 -41.87 18.01
N SER A 389 66.57 -40.60 17.67
CA SER A 389 67.79 -39.83 17.42
C SER A 389 67.56 -38.37 17.77
N ALA A 390 68.46 -37.86 18.59
CA ALA A 390 68.46 -36.59 19.28
C ALA A 390 68.55 -35.36 18.36
N SER A 391 67.96 -34.25 18.81
CA SER A 391 68.66 -32.98 18.92
C SER A 391 67.87 -32.02 19.81
N GLU A 392 68.44 -31.75 20.98
CA GLU A 392 68.08 -30.67 21.88
C GLU A 392 68.22 -29.31 21.18
N GLY A 393 67.34 -28.36 21.51
CA GLY A 393 67.40 -27.00 20.98
C GLY A 393 66.37 -26.09 21.63
N LEU A 394 66.60 -25.71 22.89
CA LEU A 394 65.95 -24.59 23.55
C LEU A 394 67.05 -23.75 24.22
N GLY A 395 67.24 -22.52 23.75
CA GLY A 395 68.27 -21.63 24.28
C GLY A 395 68.26 -20.27 23.62
N ASN A 396 67.29 -19.45 24.03
CA ASN A 396 67.16 -18.04 23.70
C ASN A 396 68.25 -17.20 24.43
N ARG A 397 68.62 -16.04 23.86
CA ARG A 397 69.55 -14.95 24.29
C ARG A 397 70.77 -14.87 23.36
N GLY A 398 71.05 -13.79 22.64
CA GLY A 398 70.86 -12.38 23.00
C GLY A 398 72.10 -11.91 23.76
N GLU A 399 73.20 -11.65 23.04
CA GLU A 399 74.39 -11.01 23.61
C GLU A 399 74.55 -9.61 23.03
N HIS A 400 74.66 -8.67 23.97
CA HIS A 400 75.44 -7.48 23.81
C HIS A 400 76.90 -7.84 23.50
N ARG A 401 77.44 -7.11 22.52
CA ARG A 401 78.82 -6.96 22.05
C ARG A 401 79.33 -7.95 21.01
#